data_AF-C7GG63-F1
#
_entry.id   AF-C7GG63-F1
#
_cell.length_a   1.000
_cell.length_b   1.000
_cell.length_c   1.000
_cell.angle_alpha   90.00
_cell.angle_beta   90.00
_cell.angle_gamma   90.00
#
_symmetry.space_group_name_H-M   'P 1'
#
loop_
_entity.id
_entity.type
_entity.pdbx_description
1 polymer ?
#
loop_
_entity_poly.entity_id
_entity_poly.type
_entity_poly.pdbx_seq_one_letter_code
_entity_poly.pdbx_strand_id
1 'polypeptide(L)'
;MAPGAVIALGTKKHQEILYLGNQQEVADNGADEIIPMAEDSIFDLSSVTKIFTCLMVLKLVELGKIELSDKIYNLDHRFINLKEVSVEDLLTFKVTLKTRQRLETLNNLEAIEKEIFEIKPSEPEGRLYSDMGAMVLKYVVENVMNDNFYRLVQIYILQPCRMNSTYINIPEDADKRIVSNNFERRIINGNFVTLDKIFKGIVSDGKTRVINSFGVQLTGHAGLFSTAGDMAKLAMALMEEKVLSIESLKKIGINRTGKMIGENDVTQFHGYLCYSKNPIEMNSEVNHFLSGNAFALGGYTGNQLTIDIENGVYVFFASNRCHNRVTNITGAAEKDYVRDGYAKWNNGKNYKYNKRYAYDRDDYVMKPAVELVLKYRCLEYILGESTMKTEKECIVRKL
;
A
#
# COMPACT_ATOMS: atom_id res chain seq x y z
N MET A 1 12.73 3.23 15.12
CA MET A 1 11.86 2.38 14.28
C MET A 1 10.46 2.25 14.90
N ALA A 2 9.50 1.73 14.13
CA ALA A 2 8.10 1.52 14.55
C ALA A 2 7.98 0.65 15.83
N PRO A 3 6.84 0.65 16.52
CA PRO A 3 6.60 -0.21 17.69
C PRO A 3 6.69 -1.72 17.43
N GLY A 4 6.22 -2.21 16.27
CA GLY A 4 6.23 -3.64 15.95
C GLY A 4 5.95 -3.90 14.48
N ALA A 5 6.05 -5.16 14.08
CA ALA A 5 5.83 -5.58 12.70
C ALA A 5 5.42 -7.05 12.57
N VAL A 6 4.84 -7.38 11.41
CA VAL A 6 4.61 -8.75 10.92
C VAL A 6 5.15 -8.84 9.49
N ILE A 7 5.89 -9.90 9.20
CA ILE A 7 6.45 -10.22 7.88
C ILE A 7 5.82 -11.53 7.44
N ALA A 8 5.22 -11.56 6.25
CA ALA A 8 4.88 -12.80 5.57
C ALA A 8 5.73 -12.91 4.30
N LEU A 9 6.45 -14.02 4.14
CA LEU A 9 7.29 -14.26 2.97
C LEU A 9 7.11 -15.69 2.48
N GLY A 10 7.26 -15.91 1.18
CA GLY A 10 7.05 -17.25 0.66
C GLY A 10 7.11 -17.40 -0.85
N THR A 11 6.88 -18.63 -1.27
CA THR A 11 6.77 -19.09 -2.65
C THR A 11 5.34 -19.61 -2.90
N LYS A 12 5.11 -20.34 -4.00
CA LYS A 12 3.88 -21.13 -4.20
C LYS A 12 3.71 -22.28 -3.21
N LYS A 13 4.81 -22.78 -2.64
CA LYS A 13 4.83 -24.02 -1.82
C LYS A 13 5.13 -23.75 -0.36
N HIS A 14 5.83 -22.68 -0.06
CA HIS A 14 6.27 -22.36 1.29
C HIS A 14 5.76 -20.98 1.73
N GLN A 15 5.36 -20.89 3.00
CA GLN A 15 5.00 -19.64 3.64
C GLN A 15 5.58 -19.60 5.04
N GLU A 16 6.18 -18.46 5.39
CA GLU A 16 6.63 -18.15 6.74
C GLU A 16 6.06 -16.81 7.19
N ILE A 17 5.55 -16.77 8.43
CA ILE A 17 5.12 -15.55 9.12
C ILE A 17 6.03 -15.31 10.32
N LEU A 18 6.65 -14.14 10.36
CA LEU A 18 7.48 -13.65 11.46
C LEU A 18 6.83 -12.43 12.08
N TYR A 19 6.83 -12.31 13.40
CA TYR A 19 6.27 -11.11 14.06
C TYR A 19 7.06 -10.72 15.31
N LEU A 20 7.07 -9.42 15.58
CA LEU A 20 7.85 -8.83 16.68
C LEU A 20 7.27 -7.50 17.17
N GLY A 21 7.65 -7.14 18.39
CA GLY A 21 7.33 -5.86 19.01
C GLY A 21 5.86 -5.74 19.42
N ASN A 22 5.33 -4.53 19.33
CA ASN A 22 4.03 -4.17 19.88
C ASN A 22 3.08 -3.63 18.80
N GLN A 23 1.82 -4.04 18.82
CA GLN A 23 0.78 -3.39 18.02
C GLN A 23 0.30 -2.07 18.62
N GLN A 24 0.57 -1.85 19.91
CA GLN A 24 0.27 -0.61 20.63
C GLN A 24 1.27 -0.37 21.78
N GLU A 25 1.68 0.88 21.99
CA GLU A 25 2.46 1.35 23.15
C GLU A 25 1.64 2.31 24.04
N VAL A 26 0.66 3.02 23.45
CA VAL A 26 -0.24 3.94 24.18
C VAL A 26 -1.69 3.70 23.75
N ALA A 27 -2.60 3.72 24.72
CA ALA A 27 -4.04 3.65 24.51
C ALA A 27 -4.57 4.90 23.80
N ASP A 28 -5.79 4.84 23.27
CA ASP A 28 -6.42 5.97 22.55
C ASP A 28 -6.68 7.20 23.43
N ASN A 29 -6.74 7.03 24.75
CA ASN A 29 -6.80 8.15 25.72
C ASN A 29 -5.41 8.73 26.06
N GLY A 30 -4.34 8.22 25.46
CA GLY A 30 -2.96 8.65 25.68
C GLY A 30 -2.27 8.03 26.91
N ALA A 31 -2.93 7.12 27.63
CA ALA A 31 -2.29 6.37 28.72
C ALA A 31 -1.31 5.33 28.16
N ASP A 32 -0.26 5.02 28.90
CA ASP A 32 0.66 3.95 28.55
C ASP A 32 -0.07 2.61 28.61
N GLU A 33 -0.11 1.90 27.48
CA GLU A 33 -0.76 0.60 27.36
C GLU A 33 -0.06 -0.20 26.25
N ILE A 34 0.74 -1.19 26.66
CA ILE A 34 1.47 -2.04 25.75
C ILE A 34 0.60 -3.24 25.36
N ILE A 35 0.33 -3.36 24.07
CA ILE A 35 -0.31 -4.56 23.50
C ILE A 35 0.70 -5.21 22.54
N PRO A 36 1.17 -6.43 22.84
CA PRO A 36 2.11 -7.15 21.97
C PRO A 36 1.55 -7.39 20.56
N MET A 37 2.44 -7.40 19.57
CA MET A 37 2.09 -7.77 18.20
C MET A 37 1.74 -9.27 18.12
N ALA A 38 0.80 -9.63 17.25
CA ALA A 38 0.43 -11.00 16.93
C ALA A 38 0.52 -11.26 15.42
N GLU A 39 0.60 -12.52 15.01
CA GLU A 39 0.67 -12.90 13.59
C GLU A 39 -0.58 -12.49 12.78
N ASP A 40 -1.73 -12.46 13.43
CA ASP A 40 -3.04 -12.19 12.85
C ASP A 40 -3.51 -10.75 13.13
N SER A 41 -2.59 -9.89 13.58
CA SER A 41 -2.79 -8.46 13.72
C SER A 41 -3.26 -7.83 12.38
N ILE A 42 -4.23 -6.93 12.48
CA ILE A 42 -4.89 -6.27 11.35
C ILE A 42 -4.31 -4.88 11.17
N PHE A 43 -3.77 -4.61 9.99
CA PHE A 43 -3.11 -3.37 9.62
C PHE A 43 -3.93 -2.57 8.61
N ASP A 44 -4.01 -1.25 8.79
CA ASP A 44 -4.41 -0.32 7.72
C ASP A 44 -3.38 -0.41 6.59
N LEU A 45 -3.79 -0.91 5.42
CA LEU A 45 -2.91 -1.11 4.26
C LEU A 45 -2.43 0.19 3.65
N SER A 46 -3.11 1.31 3.90
CA SER A 46 -2.86 2.59 3.23
C SER A 46 -2.74 2.38 1.71
N SER A 47 -1.73 2.96 1.08
CA SER A 47 -1.45 2.87 -0.36
C SER A 47 -1.21 1.47 -0.92
N VAL A 48 -0.95 0.44 -0.10
CA VAL A 48 -0.92 -0.95 -0.60
C VAL A 48 -2.29 -1.32 -1.19
N THR A 49 -3.38 -0.69 -0.74
CA THR A 49 -4.74 -0.81 -1.31
C THR A 49 -4.78 -0.62 -2.83
N LYS A 50 -3.89 0.18 -3.41
CA LYS A 50 -3.85 0.43 -4.87
C LYS A 50 -3.65 -0.84 -5.70
N ILE A 51 -3.05 -1.90 -5.14
CA ILE A 51 -2.93 -3.18 -5.86
C ILE A 51 -4.31 -3.75 -6.19
N PHE A 52 -5.31 -3.62 -5.32
CA PHE A 52 -6.65 -4.11 -5.57
C PHE A 52 -7.33 -3.34 -6.71
N THR A 53 -7.08 -2.04 -6.82
CA THR A 53 -7.53 -1.21 -7.94
C THR A 53 -6.84 -1.59 -9.23
N CYS A 54 -5.52 -1.80 -9.21
CA CYS A 54 -4.78 -2.30 -10.37
C CYS A 54 -5.35 -3.64 -10.85
N LEU A 55 -5.54 -4.60 -9.95
CA LEU A 55 -6.08 -5.91 -10.27
C LEU A 55 -7.50 -5.84 -10.84
N MET A 56 -8.37 -4.99 -10.28
CA MET A 56 -9.72 -4.80 -10.81
C MET A 56 -9.74 -4.18 -12.20
N VAL A 57 -8.90 -3.16 -12.46
CA VAL A 57 -8.80 -2.55 -13.80
C VAL A 57 -8.29 -3.56 -14.83
N LEU A 58 -7.24 -4.31 -14.50
CA LEU A 58 -6.74 -5.37 -15.38
C LEU A 58 -7.75 -6.52 -15.55
N LYS A 59 -8.59 -6.79 -14.54
CA LYS A 59 -9.69 -7.75 -14.67
C LYS A 59 -10.70 -7.27 -15.72
N LEU A 60 -11.05 -5.99 -15.75
CA LEU A 60 -11.93 -5.45 -16.79
C LEU A 60 -11.32 -5.59 -18.20
N VAL A 61 -10.00 -5.41 -18.31
CA VAL A 61 -9.27 -5.63 -19.57
C VAL A 61 -9.35 -7.10 -20.00
N GLU A 62 -9.06 -8.05 -19.10
CA GLU A 62 -9.17 -9.49 -19.41
C GLU A 62 -10.60 -9.92 -19.77
N LEU A 63 -11.61 -9.26 -19.19
CA LEU A 63 -13.03 -9.49 -19.50
C LEU A 63 -13.48 -8.80 -20.80
N GLY A 64 -12.60 -8.06 -21.49
CA GLY A 64 -12.93 -7.31 -22.70
C GLY A 64 -13.93 -6.17 -22.46
N LYS A 65 -14.02 -5.66 -21.22
CA LYS A 65 -14.94 -4.57 -20.85
C LYS A 65 -14.38 -3.19 -21.12
N ILE A 66 -13.06 -3.06 -21.07
CA ILE A 66 -12.32 -1.83 -21.36
C ILE A 66 -11.00 -2.19 -22.05
N GLU A 67 -10.42 -1.22 -22.74
CA GLU A 67 -9.04 -1.24 -23.20
C GLU A 67 -8.19 -0.26 -22.37
N LEU A 68 -6.88 -0.53 -22.29
CA LEU A 68 -5.95 0.37 -21.60
C LEU A 68 -5.86 1.77 -22.25
N SER A 69 -6.12 1.85 -23.56
CA SER A 69 -6.19 3.08 -24.35
C SER A 69 -7.49 3.86 -24.19
N ASP A 70 -8.54 3.27 -23.59
CA ASP A 70 -9.82 3.92 -23.43
C ASP A 70 -9.68 5.21 -22.63
N LYS A 71 -10.41 6.23 -23.08
CA LYS A 71 -10.44 7.53 -22.41
C LYS A 71 -11.35 7.48 -21.21
N ILE A 72 -10.90 8.05 -20.09
CA ILE A 72 -11.65 8.07 -18.83
C ILE A 72 -13.04 8.66 -19.02
N TYR A 73 -13.16 9.77 -19.75
CA TYR A 73 -14.45 10.40 -20.04
C TYR A 73 -15.43 9.48 -20.79
N ASN A 74 -14.94 8.60 -21.67
CA ASN A 74 -15.81 7.68 -22.43
C ASN A 74 -16.31 6.53 -21.56
N LEU A 75 -15.53 6.15 -20.55
CA LEU A 75 -15.91 5.12 -19.58
C LEU A 75 -16.78 5.66 -18.46
N ASP A 76 -16.68 6.94 -18.13
CA ASP A 76 -17.51 7.63 -17.14
C ASP A 76 -17.58 9.14 -17.45
N HIS A 77 -18.72 9.57 -18.01
CA HIS A 77 -18.94 10.95 -18.47
C HIS A 77 -18.96 12.00 -17.35
N ARG A 78 -18.99 11.58 -16.07
CA ARG A 78 -18.88 12.51 -14.93
C ARG A 78 -17.51 13.20 -14.91
N PHE A 79 -16.46 12.55 -15.41
CA PHE A 79 -15.09 13.08 -15.46
C PHE A 79 -14.86 14.05 -16.62
N ILE A 80 -15.56 15.19 -16.60
CA ILE A 80 -15.63 16.16 -17.71
C ILE A 80 -14.27 16.70 -18.20
N ASN A 81 -13.25 16.69 -17.33
CA ASN A 81 -11.92 17.24 -17.60
C ASN A 81 -10.90 16.17 -18.03
N LEU A 82 -11.29 14.89 -18.08
CA LEU A 82 -10.41 13.75 -18.39
C LEU A 82 -10.69 13.13 -19.77
N LYS A 83 -10.99 13.98 -20.77
CA LYS A 83 -11.32 13.55 -22.14
C LYS A 83 -10.18 12.88 -22.89
N GLU A 84 -8.96 13.37 -22.66
CA GLU A 84 -7.76 12.87 -23.35
C GLU A 84 -6.94 11.89 -22.51
N VAL A 85 -7.27 11.76 -21.22
CA VAL A 85 -6.56 10.87 -20.29
C VAL A 85 -7.05 9.45 -20.48
N SER A 86 -6.13 8.51 -20.68
CA SER A 86 -6.45 7.09 -20.81
C SER A 86 -6.44 6.35 -19.47
N VAL A 87 -6.99 5.13 -19.45
CA VAL A 87 -6.86 4.20 -18.32
C VAL A 87 -5.38 3.92 -18.00
N GLU A 88 -4.54 3.71 -19.02
CA GLU A 88 -3.11 3.47 -18.83
C GLU A 88 -2.38 4.68 -18.23
N ASP A 89 -2.74 5.90 -18.62
CA ASP A 89 -2.12 7.11 -18.06
C ASP A 89 -2.29 7.18 -16.53
N LEU A 90 -3.47 6.79 -16.04
CA LEU A 90 -3.77 6.75 -14.61
C LEU A 90 -3.12 5.57 -13.90
N LEU A 91 -3.11 4.39 -14.52
CA LEU A 91 -2.41 3.23 -13.96
C LEU A 91 -0.91 3.50 -13.80
N THR A 92 -0.31 4.32 -14.66
CA THR A 92 1.15 4.47 -14.73
C THR A 92 1.70 5.72 -14.05
N PHE A 93 0.83 6.55 -13.47
CA PHE A 93 1.18 7.87 -12.94
C PHE A 93 1.78 8.83 -13.99
N LYS A 94 1.57 8.58 -15.29
CA LYS A 94 2.07 9.48 -16.36
C LYS A 94 1.40 10.85 -16.32
N VAL A 95 0.13 10.88 -15.92
CA VAL A 95 -0.65 12.11 -15.76
C VAL A 95 -0.83 12.40 -14.28
N THR A 96 -0.36 13.57 -13.85
CA THR A 96 -0.67 14.10 -12.53
C THR A 96 -2.06 14.72 -12.57
N LEU A 97 -2.86 14.43 -11.55
CA LEU A 97 -4.21 14.99 -11.40
C LEU A 97 -4.28 15.87 -10.15
N LYS A 98 -5.04 16.95 -10.23
CA LYS A 98 -5.22 17.91 -9.14
C LYS A 98 -6.66 18.37 -9.02
N THR A 99 -7.17 18.34 -7.79
CA THR A 99 -8.44 18.96 -7.39
C THR A 99 -8.23 20.46 -7.15
N ARG A 100 -9.28 21.27 -7.27
CA ARG A 100 -9.23 22.72 -7.01
C ARG A 100 -8.91 23.03 -5.55
N GLN A 101 -9.38 22.19 -4.65
CA GLN A 101 -9.12 22.28 -3.21
C GLN A 101 -8.91 20.89 -2.61
N ARG A 102 -8.44 20.85 -1.36
CA ARG A 102 -8.24 19.59 -0.66
C ARG A 102 -9.60 18.95 -0.33
N LEU A 103 -9.77 17.67 -0.61
CA LEU A 103 -11.01 16.95 -0.30
C LEU A 103 -11.32 17.00 1.21
N GLU A 104 -10.28 17.00 2.03
CA GLU A 104 -10.37 17.04 3.49
C GLU A 104 -10.96 18.34 4.05
N THR A 105 -11.15 19.40 3.24
CA THR A 105 -11.78 20.66 3.67
C THR A 105 -13.28 20.74 3.35
N LEU A 106 -13.84 19.69 2.73
CA LEU A 106 -15.24 19.62 2.33
C LEU A 106 -16.08 18.90 3.40
N ASN A 107 -17.35 19.29 3.52
CA ASN A 107 -18.22 18.90 4.63
C ASN A 107 -19.45 18.05 4.22
N ASN A 108 -19.55 17.63 2.95
CA ASN A 108 -20.57 16.69 2.49
C ASN A 108 -20.06 15.85 1.32
N LEU A 109 -20.63 14.65 1.15
CA LEU A 109 -20.20 13.69 0.14
C LEU A 109 -20.38 14.22 -1.30
N GLU A 110 -21.52 14.87 -1.60
CA GLU A 110 -21.79 15.41 -2.94
C GLU A 110 -20.72 16.40 -3.40
N ALA A 111 -20.28 17.30 -2.51
CA ALA A 111 -19.21 18.25 -2.79
C ALA A 111 -17.85 17.55 -3.00
N ILE A 112 -17.55 16.52 -2.22
CA ILE A 112 -16.32 15.72 -2.38
C ILE A 112 -16.33 15.01 -3.73
N GLU A 113 -17.44 14.36 -4.07
CA GLU A 113 -17.59 13.65 -5.34
C GLU A 113 -17.53 14.60 -6.52
N LYS A 114 -18.20 15.76 -6.44
CA LYS A 114 -18.07 16.83 -7.45
C LYS A 114 -16.62 17.25 -7.64
N GLU A 115 -15.88 17.43 -6.55
CA GLU A 115 -14.46 17.79 -6.60
C GLU A 115 -13.59 16.69 -7.26
N ILE A 116 -13.93 15.41 -7.04
CA ILE A 116 -13.29 14.27 -7.70
C ILE A 116 -13.67 14.20 -9.19
N PHE A 117 -14.94 14.37 -9.55
CA PHE A 117 -15.40 14.30 -10.94
C PHE A 117 -14.90 15.48 -11.79
N GLU A 118 -14.71 16.64 -11.18
CA GLU A 118 -14.13 17.81 -11.83
C GLU A 118 -12.60 17.87 -11.75
N ILE A 119 -11.93 16.80 -11.27
CA ILE A 119 -10.48 16.70 -11.24
C ILE A 119 -9.88 16.86 -12.64
N LYS A 120 -8.74 17.53 -12.74
CA LYS A 120 -8.11 17.84 -14.03
C LYS A 120 -6.62 17.47 -14.07
N PRO A 121 -6.05 17.26 -15.27
CA PRO A 121 -4.61 17.14 -15.42
C PRO A 121 -3.90 18.40 -14.91
N SER A 122 -2.72 18.20 -14.34
CA SER A 122 -1.82 19.27 -13.95
C SER A 122 -0.38 18.92 -14.30
N GLU A 123 0.47 19.94 -14.38
CA GLU A 123 1.91 19.73 -14.41
C GLU A 123 2.37 19.02 -13.12
N PRO A 124 3.39 18.14 -13.19
CA PRO A 124 3.90 17.43 -12.03
C PRO A 124 4.63 18.40 -11.08
N GLU A 125 4.10 18.57 -9.86
CA GLU A 125 4.74 19.33 -8.77
C GLU A 125 5.72 18.42 -8.00
N GLY A 126 6.70 17.85 -8.70
CA GLY A 126 7.73 16.97 -8.13
C GLY A 126 7.51 15.49 -8.44
N ARG A 127 7.06 14.70 -7.46
CA ARG A 127 6.88 13.25 -7.61
C ARG A 127 5.61 12.94 -8.42
N LEU A 128 5.70 11.96 -9.33
CA LEU A 128 4.58 11.47 -10.15
C LEU A 128 3.55 10.69 -9.32
N TYR A 129 4.01 9.98 -8.28
CA TYR A 129 3.15 9.15 -7.44
C TYR A 129 2.03 9.97 -6.79
N SER A 130 0.78 9.56 -7.00
CA SER A 130 -0.40 10.25 -6.48
C SER A 130 -1.56 9.29 -6.19
N ASP A 131 -2.43 9.67 -5.26
CA ASP A 131 -3.66 8.94 -4.93
C ASP A 131 -4.74 9.10 -5.99
N MET A 132 -4.73 10.24 -6.70
CA MET A 132 -5.85 10.71 -7.52
C MET A 132 -6.21 9.75 -8.66
N GLY A 133 -5.20 9.20 -9.35
CA GLY A 133 -5.44 8.26 -10.45
C GLY A 133 -6.19 7.00 -10.00
N ALA A 134 -5.81 6.43 -8.85
CA ALA A 134 -6.48 5.26 -8.29
C ALA A 134 -7.91 5.59 -7.81
N MET A 135 -8.18 6.80 -7.30
CA MET A 135 -9.53 7.25 -6.96
C MET A 135 -10.43 7.34 -8.19
N VAL A 136 -9.94 7.90 -9.30
CA VAL A 136 -10.68 7.98 -10.56
C VAL A 136 -10.96 6.58 -11.11
N LEU A 137 -9.94 5.71 -11.14
CA LEU A 137 -10.08 4.32 -11.62
C LEU A 137 -11.12 3.53 -10.83
N LYS A 138 -11.27 3.77 -9.52
CA LYS A 138 -12.35 3.18 -8.71
C LYS A 138 -13.72 3.52 -9.28
N TYR A 139 -14.00 4.78 -9.61
CA TYR A 139 -15.30 5.19 -10.16
C TYR A 139 -15.53 4.65 -11.58
N VAL A 140 -14.48 4.57 -12.40
CA VAL A 140 -14.54 3.91 -13.71
C VAL A 140 -14.95 2.45 -13.57
N VAL A 141 -14.33 1.71 -12.64
CA VAL A 141 -14.67 0.30 -12.40
C VAL A 141 -16.14 0.16 -11.97
N GLU A 142 -16.62 1.02 -11.06
CA GLU A 142 -18.03 1.01 -10.64
C GLU A 142 -18.98 1.33 -11.79
N ASN A 143 -18.66 2.32 -12.62
CA ASN A 143 -19.52 2.73 -13.74
C ASN A 143 -19.61 1.64 -14.81
N VAL A 144 -18.48 1.03 -15.18
CA VAL A 144 -18.43 -0.02 -16.21
C VAL A 144 -19.12 -1.31 -15.75
N MET A 145 -19.00 -1.65 -14.47
CA MET A 145 -19.58 -2.89 -13.91
C MET A 145 -20.97 -2.70 -13.31
N ASN A 146 -21.41 -1.45 -13.13
CA ASN A 146 -22.66 -1.09 -12.46
C ASN A 146 -22.81 -1.78 -11.08
N ASP A 147 -21.73 -1.81 -10.30
CA ASP A 147 -21.71 -2.36 -8.93
C ASP A 147 -20.71 -1.59 -8.07
N ASN A 148 -20.84 -1.69 -6.75
CA ASN A 148 -19.95 -1.04 -5.79
C ASN A 148 -18.53 -1.61 -5.86
N PHE A 149 -17.52 -0.74 -5.77
CA PHE A 149 -16.12 -1.13 -5.94
C PHE A 149 -15.67 -2.20 -4.91
N TYR A 150 -16.08 -2.08 -3.65
CA TYR A 150 -15.70 -3.06 -2.63
C TYR A 150 -16.34 -4.43 -2.90
N ARG A 151 -17.59 -4.47 -3.35
CA ARG A 151 -18.26 -5.72 -3.73
C ARG A 151 -17.56 -6.40 -4.91
N LEU A 152 -17.11 -5.63 -5.89
CA LEU A 152 -16.30 -6.15 -7.00
C LEU A 152 -14.95 -6.70 -6.51
N VAL A 153 -14.26 -5.98 -5.63
CA VAL A 153 -13.01 -6.45 -4.99
C VAL A 153 -13.26 -7.74 -4.19
N GLN A 154 -14.39 -7.86 -3.50
CA GLN A 154 -14.76 -9.10 -2.80
C GLN A 154 -14.93 -10.28 -3.76
N ILE A 155 -15.70 -10.11 -4.83
CA ILE A 155 -16.04 -11.19 -5.78
C ILE A 155 -14.82 -11.63 -6.60
N TYR A 156 -14.05 -10.68 -7.13
CA TYR A 156 -12.98 -10.97 -8.09
C TYR A 156 -11.61 -11.16 -7.44
N ILE A 157 -11.41 -10.72 -6.20
CA ILE A 157 -10.11 -10.78 -5.52
C ILE A 157 -10.22 -11.51 -4.17
N LEU A 158 -10.96 -10.97 -3.19
CA LEU A 158 -10.90 -11.49 -1.81
C LEU A 158 -11.42 -12.93 -1.70
N GLN A 159 -12.53 -13.25 -2.36
CA GLN A 159 -13.13 -14.59 -2.33
C GLN A 159 -12.24 -15.64 -3.05
N PRO A 160 -11.77 -15.42 -4.30
CA PRO A 160 -10.81 -16.33 -4.95
C PRO A 160 -9.53 -16.56 -4.15
N CYS A 161 -9.04 -15.51 -3.47
CA CYS A 161 -7.86 -15.56 -2.62
C CYS A 161 -8.13 -16.11 -1.22
N ARG A 162 -9.39 -16.28 -0.80
CA ARG A 162 -9.80 -16.66 0.57
C ARG A 162 -9.26 -15.69 1.66
N MET A 163 -9.31 -14.39 1.35
CA MET A 163 -8.87 -13.31 2.23
C MET A 163 -9.99 -12.92 3.22
N ASN A 164 -10.22 -13.79 4.20
CA ASN A 164 -11.34 -13.68 5.15
C ASN A 164 -11.07 -12.69 6.31
N SER A 165 -9.85 -12.17 6.43
CA SER A 165 -9.41 -11.15 7.39
C SER A 165 -9.01 -9.84 6.70
N THR A 166 -9.73 -9.48 5.64
CA THR A 166 -9.51 -8.25 4.87
C THR A 166 -10.81 -7.44 4.77
N TYR A 167 -10.78 -6.20 5.25
CA TYR A 167 -11.98 -5.44 5.58
C TYR A 167 -11.90 -3.97 5.15
N ILE A 168 -13.06 -3.36 4.89
CA ILE A 168 -13.23 -1.89 4.98
C ILE A 168 -13.91 -1.46 6.29
N ASN A 169 -14.64 -2.39 6.92
CA ASN A 169 -15.24 -2.24 8.23
C ASN A 169 -14.90 -3.49 9.05
N ILE A 170 -14.18 -3.32 10.14
CA ILE A 170 -13.63 -4.45 10.91
C ILE A 170 -14.71 -4.95 11.89
N PRO A 171 -14.99 -6.25 11.94
CA PRO A 171 -15.93 -6.83 12.91
C PRO A 171 -15.51 -6.57 14.37
N GLU A 172 -16.49 -6.37 15.27
CA GLU A 172 -16.24 -6.09 16.69
C GLU A 172 -15.43 -7.19 17.40
N ASP A 173 -15.61 -8.45 17.00
CA ASP A 173 -14.85 -9.59 17.55
C ASP A 173 -13.38 -9.61 17.11
N ALA A 174 -13.04 -8.86 16.06
CA ALA A 174 -11.67 -8.69 15.56
C ALA A 174 -10.97 -7.42 16.10
N ASP A 175 -11.66 -6.59 16.88
CA ASP A 175 -11.19 -5.24 17.27
C ASP A 175 -9.88 -5.27 18.08
N LYS A 176 -9.68 -6.32 18.90
CA LYS A 176 -8.45 -6.55 19.67
C LYS A 176 -7.22 -6.85 18.81
N ARG A 177 -7.42 -7.28 17.56
CA ARG A 177 -6.33 -7.56 16.61
C ARG A 177 -5.88 -6.30 15.87
N ILE A 178 -6.60 -5.19 16.00
CA ILE A 178 -6.31 -3.99 15.22
C ILE A 178 -5.08 -3.29 15.76
N VAL A 179 -4.16 -3.05 14.84
CA VAL A 179 -2.93 -2.33 15.09
C VAL A 179 -3.22 -0.84 15.16
N SER A 180 -2.74 -0.18 16.23
CA SER A 180 -2.92 1.27 16.36
C SER A 180 -2.00 2.01 15.39
N ASN A 181 -2.50 3.09 14.79
CA ASN A 181 -1.71 4.12 14.11
C ASN A 181 -1.89 5.49 14.78
N ASN A 182 -2.56 5.53 15.94
CA ASN A 182 -2.91 6.76 16.62
C ASN A 182 -1.68 7.47 17.21
N PHE A 183 -1.83 8.74 17.55
CA PHE A 183 -0.76 9.62 18.04
C PHE A 183 0.40 9.79 17.06
N GLU A 184 0.07 9.87 15.77
CA GLU A 184 1.03 10.33 14.77
C GLU A 184 1.36 11.81 15.00
N ARG A 185 2.63 12.17 14.94
CA ARG A 185 3.09 13.54 15.21
C ARG A 185 3.82 14.11 14.01
N ARG A 186 3.54 15.37 13.69
CA ARG A 186 4.15 16.11 12.58
C ARG A 186 4.50 17.53 13.01
N ILE A 187 5.67 18.01 12.59
CA ILE A 187 6.03 19.43 12.67
C ILE A 187 5.95 19.98 11.25
N ILE A 188 5.00 20.89 10.98
CA ILE A 188 4.76 21.42 9.63
C ILE A 188 4.91 22.94 9.70
N ASN A 189 5.98 23.46 9.10
CA ASN A 189 6.31 24.89 9.11
C ASN A 189 6.35 25.45 10.55
N GLY A 190 6.97 24.70 11.46
CA GLY A 190 7.05 25.03 12.89
C GLY A 190 5.81 24.69 13.72
N ASN A 191 4.69 24.30 13.10
CA ASN A 191 3.48 23.94 13.82
C ASN A 191 3.48 22.48 14.27
N PHE A 192 3.26 22.25 15.55
CA PHE A 192 3.18 20.92 16.17
C PHE A 192 1.76 20.36 16.01
N VAL A 193 1.63 19.31 15.21
CA VAL A 193 0.35 18.63 14.94
C VAL A 193 0.43 17.21 15.48
N THR A 194 -0.54 16.85 16.33
CA THR A 194 -0.75 15.46 16.76
C THR A 194 -2.06 14.97 16.17
N LEU A 195 -2.03 13.82 15.51
CA LEU A 195 -3.20 13.11 15.01
C LEU A 195 -3.56 12.05 16.06
N ASP A 196 -4.43 12.41 16.98
CA ASP A 196 -4.87 11.61 18.15
C ASP A 196 -6.31 11.08 18.02
N LYS A 197 -6.93 11.32 16.87
CA LYS A 197 -8.29 10.85 16.52
C LYS A 197 -8.29 9.77 15.43
N ILE A 198 -7.16 9.10 15.22
CA ILE A 198 -7.06 7.94 14.33
C ILE A 198 -7.14 6.69 15.22
N PHE A 199 -8.33 6.48 15.80
CA PHE A 199 -8.62 5.32 16.64
C PHE A 199 -8.46 4.01 15.85
N LYS A 200 -8.35 2.89 16.57
CA LYS A 200 -8.30 1.57 15.92
C LYS A 200 -9.47 1.38 14.96
N GLY A 201 -9.17 0.84 13.78
CA GLY A 201 -10.13 0.59 12.71
C GLY A 201 -10.50 1.82 11.88
N ILE A 202 -10.05 3.01 12.27
CA ILE A 202 -10.19 4.22 11.45
C ILE A 202 -9.01 4.33 10.47
N VAL A 203 -9.33 4.52 9.20
CA VAL A 203 -8.33 4.71 8.14
C VAL A 203 -7.45 5.95 8.39
N SER A 204 -6.14 5.78 8.22
CA SER A 204 -5.13 6.82 8.44
C SER A 204 -5.10 7.85 7.32
N ASP A 205 -5.44 7.45 6.09
CA ASP A 205 -5.52 8.35 4.95
C ASP A 205 -6.64 9.40 5.14
N GLY A 206 -6.29 10.69 4.93
CA GLY A 206 -7.20 11.80 5.21
C GLY A 206 -8.38 11.90 4.24
N LYS A 207 -8.18 11.54 2.97
CA LYS A 207 -9.22 11.64 1.93
C LYS A 207 -10.25 10.54 2.11
N THR A 208 -9.76 9.34 2.36
CA THR A 208 -10.61 8.18 2.68
C THR A 208 -11.35 8.39 3.98
N ARG A 209 -10.72 8.99 5.00
CA ARG A 209 -11.39 9.27 6.28
C ARG A 209 -12.51 10.29 6.16
N VAL A 210 -12.33 11.39 5.42
CA VAL A 210 -13.40 12.38 5.22
C VAL A 210 -14.54 11.82 4.36
N ILE A 211 -14.24 10.95 3.40
CA ILE A 211 -15.25 10.22 2.64
C ILE A 211 -16.04 9.29 3.58
N ASN A 212 -15.33 8.50 4.39
CA ASN A 212 -15.93 7.51 5.27
C ASN A 212 -16.76 8.11 6.42
N SER A 213 -16.63 9.41 6.74
CA SER A 213 -17.55 10.07 7.69
C SER A 213 -18.98 10.19 7.16
N PHE A 214 -19.22 9.95 5.86
CA PHE A 214 -20.55 9.92 5.24
C PHE A 214 -21.04 8.51 4.90
N GLY A 215 -20.24 7.49 5.19
CA GLY A 215 -20.51 6.09 4.85
C GLY A 215 -19.23 5.37 4.45
N VAL A 216 -18.98 4.20 5.05
CA VAL A 216 -17.75 3.44 4.83
C VAL A 216 -17.70 2.93 3.39
N GLN A 217 -16.69 3.35 2.63
CA GLN A 217 -16.46 2.91 1.27
C GLN A 217 -14.97 2.72 0.96
N LEU A 218 -14.69 1.88 -0.05
CA LEU A 218 -13.34 1.70 -0.58
C LEU A 218 -13.05 2.77 -1.64
N THR A 219 -11.96 3.54 -1.48
CA THR A 219 -11.68 4.75 -2.28
C THR A 219 -10.61 4.53 -3.35
N GLY A 220 -10.29 3.28 -3.68
CA GLY A 220 -9.33 2.90 -4.71
C GLY A 220 -7.85 3.09 -4.35
N HIS A 221 -7.52 4.08 -3.52
CA HIS A 221 -6.14 4.38 -3.14
C HIS A 221 -5.78 3.96 -1.71
N ALA A 222 -6.77 3.85 -0.82
CA ALA A 222 -6.65 3.48 0.59
C ALA A 222 -8.00 2.94 1.12
N GLY A 223 -8.04 2.49 2.38
CA GLY A 223 -9.26 2.07 3.07
C GLY A 223 -9.41 0.57 3.32
N LEU A 224 -8.51 -0.27 2.80
CA LEU A 224 -8.47 -1.68 3.19
C LEU A 224 -7.60 -1.88 4.43
N PHE A 225 -8.09 -2.76 5.29
CA PHE A 225 -7.35 -3.36 6.40
C PHE A 225 -7.13 -4.84 6.10
N SER A 226 -5.96 -5.37 6.43
CA SER A 226 -5.67 -6.79 6.22
C SER A 226 -4.62 -7.32 7.20
N THR A 227 -4.45 -8.64 7.20
CA THR A 227 -3.41 -9.35 7.96
C THR A 227 -2.27 -9.76 7.03
N ALA A 228 -1.10 -10.06 7.59
CA ALA A 228 0.01 -10.59 6.79
C ALA A 228 -0.34 -11.94 6.13
N GLY A 229 -1.10 -12.78 6.83
CA GLY A 229 -1.59 -14.06 6.29
C GLY A 229 -2.52 -13.90 5.08
N ASP A 230 -3.41 -12.91 5.08
CA ASP A 230 -4.27 -12.65 3.91
C ASP A 230 -3.51 -12.05 2.73
N MET A 231 -2.55 -11.15 2.99
CA MET A 231 -1.69 -10.62 1.93
C MET A 231 -0.78 -11.69 1.32
N ALA A 232 -0.34 -12.67 2.11
CA ALA A 232 0.32 -13.88 1.61
C ALA A 232 -0.61 -14.71 0.69
N LYS A 233 -1.87 -14.91 1.09
CA LYS A 233 -2.87 -15.58 0.24
C LYS A 233 -3.11 -14.85 -1.07
N LEU A 234 -3.17 -13.51 -1.05
CA LEU A 234 -3.24 -12.71 -2.28
C LEU A 234 -2.07 -13.05 -3.21
N ALA A 235 -0.84 -12.94 -2.70
CA ALA A 235 0.36 -13.19 -3.51
C ALA A 235 0.38 -14.60 -4.11
N MET A 236 0.07 -15.63 -3.31
CA MET A 236 -0.03 -17.01 -3.79
C MET A 236 -1.14 -17.18 -4.83
N ALA A 237 -2.33 -16.61 -4.61
CA ALA A 237 -3.45 -16.73 -5.53
C ALA A 237 -3.17 -16.04 -6.88
N LEU A 238 -2.41 -14.93 -6.89
CA LEU A 238 -1.94 -14.30 -8.12
C LEU A 238 -0.99 -15.25 -8.88
N MET A 239 -0.04 -15.88 -8.18
CA MET A 239 0.88 -16.83 -8.80
C MET A 239 0.19 -18.13 -9.26
N GLU A 240 -0.98 -18.45 -8.73
CA GLU A 240 -1.86 -19.57 -9.10
C GLU A 240 -2.93 -19.17 -10.16
N GLU A 241 -2.84 -17.97 -10.74
CA GLU A 241 -3.78 -17.45 -11.77
C GLU A 241 -5.25 -17.39 -11.34
N LYS A 242 -5.52 -17.29 -10.04
CA LYS A 242 -6.90 -17.24 -9.52
C LYS A 242 -7.58 -15.90 -9.72
N VAL A 243 -6.79 -14.84 -9.92
CA VAL A 243 -7.29 -13.46 -10.05
C VAL A 243 -7.05 -12.93 -11.45
N LEU A 244 -5.85 -13.04 -12.00
CA LEU A 244 -5.49 -12.63 -13.38
C LEU A 244 -4.58 -13.70 -13.98
N SER A 245 -4.45 -13.71 -15.31
CA SER A 245 -3.43 -14.52 -15.99
C SER A 245 -2.00 -14.10 -15.62
N ILE A 246 -1.04 -15.03 -15.68
CA ILE A 246 0.38 -14.72 -15.50
C ILE A 246 0.83 -13.64 -16.49
N GLU A 247 0.31 -13.64 -17.72
CA GLU A 247 0.65 -12.63 -18.73
C GLU A 247 0.28 -11.21 -18.26
N SER A 248 -0.94 -11.02 -17.77
CA SER A 248 -1.38 -9.73 -17.20
C SER A 248 -0.56 -9.35 -15.97
N LEU A 249 -0.26 -10.31 -15.10
CA LEU A 249 0.50 -10.05 -13.87
C LEU A 249 1.94 -9.63 -14.15
N LYS A 250 2.61 -10.25 -15.13
CA LYS A 250 3.97 -9.86 -15.56
C LYS A 250 4.03 -8.44 -16.11
N LYS A 251 2.92 -7.87 -16.58
CA LYS A 251 2.85 -6.48 -17.07
C LYS A 251 2.84 -5.44 -15.94
N ILE A 252 2.49 -5.82 -14.70
CA ILE A 252 2.34 -4.86 -13.58
C ILE A 252 3.65 -4.14 -13.30
N GLY A 253 4.75 -4.87 -13.11
CA GLY A 253 6.05 -4.30 -12.75
C GLY A 253 6.87 -3.71 -13.90
N ILE A 254 6.39 -3.73 -15.13
CA ILE A 254 7.11 -3.13 -16.27
C ILE A 254 7.23 -1.62 -16.08
N ASN A 255 8.45 -1.09 -16.16
CA ASN A 255 8.69 0.35 -16.06
C ASN A 255 8.04 1.12 -17.24
N ARG A 256 7.30 2.19 -16.92
CA ARG A 256 6.60 3.05 -17.89
C ARG A 256 6.88 4.54 -17.75
N THR A 257 7.60 4.95 -16.71
CA THR A 257 7.91 6.36 -16.41
C THR A 257 9.40 6.63 -16.21
N GLY A 258 10.14 5.60 -15.80
CA GLY A 258 11.56 5.68 -15.48
C GLY A 258 12.43 5.87 -16.70
N LYS A 259 13.32 6.87 -16.65
CA LYS A 259 14.37 7.11 -17.65
C LYS A 259 15.61 7.66 -16.96
N MET A 260 16.77 7.38 -17.54
CA MET A 260 18.02 8.05 -17.15
C MET A 260 17.96 9.52 -17.59
N ILE A 261 18.35 10.43 -16.69
CA ILE A 261 18.48 11.87 -16.98
C ILE A 261 19.91 12.38 -16.78
N GLY A 262 20.80 11.57 -16.20
CA GLY A 262 22.25 11.76 -16.11
C GLY A 262 22.94 10.45 -15.75
N GLU A 263 24.27 10.46 -15.57
CA GLU A 263 25.04 9.22 -15.28
C GLU A 263 24.60 8.51 -14.00
N ASN A 264 24.13 9.26 -12.99
CA ASN A 264 23.63 8.73 -11.72
C ASN A 264 22.28 9.35 -11.31
N ASP A 265 21.53 9.87 -12.29
CA ASP A 265 20.26 10.53 -12.04
C ASP A 265 19.15 9.96 -12.90
N VAL A 266 18.00 9.74 -12.28
CA VAL A 266 16.87 8.98 -12.81
C VAL A 266 15.56 9.64 -12.45
N THR A 267 14.56 9.53 -13.35
CA THR A 267 13.17 9.80 -12.95
C THR A 267 12.63 8.68 -12.06
N GLN A 268 11.38 8.79 -11.62
CA GLN A 268 10.74 7.72 -10.87
C GLN A 268 10.33 6.55 -11.78
N PHE A 269 10.62 5.34 -11.33
CA PHE A 269 10.31 4.09 -12.00
C PHE A 269 8.99 3.52 -11.47
N HIS A 270 7.93 3.59 -12.27
CA HIS A 270 6.62 3.05 -11.93
C HIS A 270 6.12 2.06 -12.97
N GLY A 271 5.37 1.08 -12.48
CA GLY A 271 4.54 0.17 -13.25
C GLY A 271 3.06 0.55 -13.15
N TYR A 272 2.17 -0.45 -13.08
CA TYR A 272 0.75 -0.22 -12.85
C TYR A 272 0.43 -0.06 -11.36
N LEU A 273 0.24 1.19 -10.93
CA LEU A 273 -0.03 1.65 -9.57
C LEU A 273 0.98 1.17 -8.52
N CYS A 274 2.21 0.88 -8.96
CA CYS A 274 3.27 0.33 -8.15
C CYS A 274 4.63 0.93 -8.52
N TYR A 275 5.61 0.73 -7.65
CA TYR A 275 7.01 0.92 -8.00
C TYR A 275 7.49 -0.25 -8.87
N SER A 276 8.21 0.07 -9.94
CA SER A 276 8.97 -0.88 -10.72
C SER A 276 10.45 -0.80 -10.35
N LYS A 277 11.25 -1.77 -10.79
CA LYS A 277 12.68 -1.80 -10.46
C LYS A 277 13.40 -0.58 -11.03
N ASN A 278 14.07 0.16 -10.16
CA ASN A 278 14.96 1.25 -10.54
C ASN A 278 16.34 0.67 -10.93
N PRO A 279 17.03 1.16 -11.97
CA PRO A 279 18.39 0.72 -12.28
C PRO A 279 19.42 1.11 -11.21
N ILE A 280 19.12 2.10 -10.38
CA ILE A 280 19.96 2.54 -9.26
C ILE A 280 19.42 1.92 -7.96
N GLU A 281 20.21 1.01 -7.36
CA GLU A 281 19.78 0.18 -6.22
C GLU A 281 19.29 0.98 -5.01
N MET A 282 20.02 2.02 -4.63
CA MET A 282 19.64 2.88 -3.50
C MET A 282 18.32 3.65 -3.70
N ASN A 283 17.83 3.71 -4.93
CA ASN A 283 16.58 4.39 -5.31
C ASN A 283 15.46 3.38 -5.63
N SER A 284 15.71 2.07 -5.54
CA SER A 284 14.74 1.03 -5.89
C SER A 284 13.99 0.51 -4.67
N GLU A 285 12.66 0.64 -4.69
CA GLU A 285 11.78 -0.05 -3.72
C GLU A 285 11.68 -1.56 -4.03
N VAL A 286 12.06 -1.97 -5.24
CA VAL A 286 12.13 -3.37 -5.66
C VAL A 286 13.58 -3.84 -5.55
N ASN A 287 13.83 -4.85 -4.70
CA ASN A 287 15.16 -5.41 -4.50
C ASN A 287 15.78 -5.89 -5.83
N HIS A 288 17.07 -5.60 -6.04
CA HIS A 288 17.76 -5.87 -7.30
C HIS A 288 17.88 -7.35 -7.66
N PHE A 289 17.90 -8.26 -6.67
CA PHE A 289 17.93 -9.70 -6.88
C PHE A 289 16.64 -10.29 -7.46
N LEU A 290 15.53 -9.56 -7.42
CA LEU A 290 14.27 -9.99 -8.03
C LEU A 290 14.33 -9.88 -9.56
N SER A 291 13.29 -10.28 -10.28
CA SER A 291 13.20 -10.13 -11.74
C SER A 291 12.96 -8.67 -12.14
N GLY A 292 13.13 -8.35 -13.44
CA GLY A 292 12.85 -7.01 -13.97
C GLY A 292 11.37 -6.62 -13.92
N ASN A 293 10.46 -7.60 -13.84
CA ASN A 293 9.01 -7.40 -13.79
C ASN A 293 8.45 -7.51 -12.36
N ALA A 294 9.30 -7.68 -11.36
CA ALA A 294 8.90 -7.60 -9.96
C ALA A 294 8.41 -6.18 -9.64
N PHE A 295 7.48 -6.08 -8.70
CA PHE A 295 6.90 -4.81 -8.29
C PHE A 295 6.74 -4.71 -6.79
N ALA A 296 6.72 -3.47 -6.31
CA ALA A 296 6.52 -3.16 -4.90
C ALA A 296 5.50 -2.03 -4.69
N LEU A 297 4.77 -2.07 -3.58
CA LEU A 297 3.88 -1.01 -3.13
C LEU A 297 4.15 -0.72 -1.66
N GLY A 298 4.41 0.54 -1.33
CA GLY A 298 4.54 1.01 0.05
C GLY A 298 3.23 1.62 0.57
N GLY A 299 2.94 1.41 1.86
CA GLY A 299 1.85 2.03 2.61
C GLY A 299 2.38 3.05 3.61
N TYR A 300 1.71 4.21 3.74
CA TYR A 300 2.14 5.29 4.63
C TYR A 300 2.28 4.85 6.09
N THR A 301 1.39 3.97 6.55
CA THR A 301 1.38 3.34 7.89
C THR A 301 2.53 2.38 8.13
N GLY A 302 3.37 2.09 7.13
CA GLY A 302 4.62 1.34 7.29
C GLY A 302 4.69 0.04 6.50
N ASN A 303 3.65 -0.28 5.73
CA ASN A 303 3.56 -1.56 5.03
C ASN A 303 4.34 -1.56 3.72
N GLN A 304 4.70 -2.74 3.23
CA GLN A 304 5.17 -2.96 1.87
C GLN A 304 4.73 -4.33 1.36
N LEU A 305 4.21 -4.38 0.14
CA LEU A 305 4.01 -5.61 -0.62
C LEU A 305 5.02 -5.66 -1.76
N THR A 306 5.77 -6.75 -1.87
CA THR A 306 6.68 -7.04 -2.99
C THR A 306 6.32 -8.39 -3.57
N ILE A 307 6.12 -8.46 -4.89
CA ILE A 307 5.80 -9.69 -5.61
C ILE A 307 6.70 -9.80 -6.84
N ASP A 308 7.23 -11.00 -7.05
CA ASP A 308 7.94 -11.38 -8.26
C ASP A 308 7.32 -12.63 -8.86
N ILE A 309 6.48 -12.41 -9.88
CA ILE A 309 5.75 -13.46 -10.58
C ILE A 309 6.69 -14.39 -11.37
N GLU A 310 7.80 -13.85 -11.88
CA GLU A 310 8.78 -14.62 -12.66
C GLU A 310 9.48 -15.66 -11.77
N ASN A 311 9.98 -15.20 -10.62
CA ASN A 311 10.66 -16.08 -9.68
C ASN A 311 9.69 -16.87 -8.77
N GLY A 312 8.41 -16.48 -8.73
CA GLY A 312 7.39 -17.13 -7.91
C GLY A 312 7.59 -16.89 -6.42
N VAL A 313 7.99 -15.67 -6.03
CA VAL A 313 8.28 -15.28 -4.65
C VAL A 313 7.55 -14.00 -4.25
N TYR A 314 7.26 -13.86 -2.95
CA TYR A 314 6.67 -12.65 -2.39
C TYR A 314 7.22 -12.33 -1.00
N VAL A 315 7.13 -11.06 -0.63
CA VAL A 315 7.34 -10.55 0.72
C VAL A 315 6.29 -9.48 1.00
N PHE A 316 5.56 -9.64 2.09
CA PHE A 316 4.71 -8.62 2.66
C PHE A 316 5.22 -8.25 4.05
N PHE A 317 5.48 -6.98 4.26
CA PHE A 317 5.86 -6.42 5.55
C PHE A 317 4.77 -5.45 6.01
N ALA A 318 4.29 -5.61 7.24
CA ALA A 318 3.31 -4.73 7.84
C ALA A 318 3.78 -4.25 9.20
N SER A 319 3.47 -2.99 9.54
CA SER A 319 3.99 -2.33 10.72
C SER A 319 3.12 -1.13 11.07
N ASN A 320 3.29 -0.60 12.28
CA ASN A 320 2.62 0.60 12.79
C ASN A 320 3.54 1.80 12.85
N ARG A 321 4.11 2.17 11.69
CA ARG A 321 5.05 3.30 11.56
C ARG A 321 4.54 4.55 12.24
N CYS A 322 3.25 4.87 12.12
CA CYS A 322 2.69 6.12 12.63
C CYS A 322 2.48 6.13 14.15
N HIS A 323 2.30 4.96 14.77
CA HIS A 323 1.84 4.88 16.15
C HIS A 323 2.84 5.47 17.13
N ASN A 324 2.41 6.52 17.82
CA ASN A 324 3.22 7.22 18.81
C ASN A 324 4.61 7.61 18.27
N ARG A 325 4.70 8.02 16.99
CA ARG A 325 5.95 8.46 16.34
C ARG A 325 5.81 9.85 15.74
N VAL A 326 6.95 10.54 15.63
CA VAL A 326 7.07 11.68 14.72
C VAL A 326 7.37 11.14 13.33
N THR A 327 6.54 11.47 12.34
CA THR A 327 6.64 10.95 10.96
C THR A 327 7.15 11.98 9.97
N ASN A 328 6.99 13.27 10.28
CA ASN A 328 7.34 14.34 9.38
C ASN A 328 7.76 15.61 10.12
N ILE A 329 8.85 16.23 9.66
CA ILE A 329 9.30 17.55 10.09
C ILE A 329 9.63 18.34 8.82
N THR A 330 8.88 19.41 8.54
CA THR A 330 9.07 20.28 7.36
C THR A 330 9.08 21.75 7.75
N GLY A 331 9.73 22.58 6.90
CA GLY A 331 9.72 24.03 7.04
C GLY A 331 10.50 24.59 8.24
N ALA A 332 11.32 23.77 8.89
CA ALA A 332 12.26 24.20 9.93
C ALA A 332 13.52 23.32 9.87
N ALA A 333 14.63 23.77 10.47
CA ALA A 333 15.82 22.95 10.48
C ALA A 333 15.63 21.78 11.45
N GLU A 334 15.68 20.55 10.96
CA GLU A 334 15.49 19.33 11.74
C GLU A 334 16.36 19.30 13.01
N LYS A 335 17.58 19.84 12.90
CA LYS A 335 18.55 20.00 14.00
C LYS A 335 18.04 20.79 15.21
N ASP A 336 16.99 21.58 15.03
CA ASP A 336 16.40 22.42 16.08
C ASP A 336 15.49 21.61 17.00
N TYR A 337 14.92 20.51 16.49
CA TYR A 337 13.97 19.66 17.22
C TYR A 337 14.51 18.26 17.52
N VAL A 338 15.45 17.77 16.71
CA VAL A 338 15.86 16.36 16.73
C VAL A 338 17.23 16.18 17.40
N ARG A 339 17.28 15.27 18.38
CA ARG A 339 18.51 14.77 19.02
C ARG A 339 18.40 13.26 19.19
N ASP A 340 19.44 12.53 18.80
CA ASP A 340 19.58 11.08 19.01
C ASP A 340 18.38 10.24 18.54
N GLY A 341 17.75 10.63 17.42
CA GLY A 341 16.59 9.94 16.86
C GLY A 341 15.26 10.26 17.54
N TYR A 342 15.22 11.25 18.43
CA TYR A 342 14.02 11.76 19.08
C TYR A 342 13.77 13.21 18.71
N ALA A 343 12.51 13.57 18.51
CA ALA A 343 12.07 14.95 18.33
C ALA A 343 11.48 15.48 19.66
N LYS A 344 11.97 16.63 20.10
CA LYS A 344 11.43 17.36 21.25
C LYS A 344 10.11 18.04 20.86
N TRP A 345 9.10 17.82 21.68
CA TRP A 345 7.74 18.33 21.45
C TRP A 345 7.47 19.60 22.27
N ASN A 346 6.40 20.32 21.91
CA ASN A 346 6.01 21.57 22.57
C ASN A 346 5.65 21.41 24.07
N ASN A 347 5.25 20.21 24.49
CA ASN A 347 4.98 19.86 25.88
C ASN A 347 6.24 19.41 26.66
N GLY A 348 7.42 19.54 26.06
CA GLY A 348 8.70 19.12 26.65
C GLY A 348 9.00 17.63 26.55
N LYS A 349 8.06 16.78 26.12
CA LYS A 349 8.30 15.33 25.92
C LYS A 349 9.10 15.09 24.64
N ASN A 350 9.83 13.97 24.60
CA ASN A 350 10.56 13.49 23.43
C ASN A 350 9.83 12.30 22.81
N TYR A 351 9.68 12.31 21.48
CA TYR A 351 9.06 11.20 20.75
C TYR A 351 10.01 10.68 19.69
N LYS A 352 10.01 9.36 19.47
CA LYS A 352 10.84 8.71 18.46
C LYS A 352 10.52 9.28 17.07
N TYR A 353 11.52 9.77 16.37
CA TYR A 353 11.42 10.28 15.01
C TYR A 353 11.81 9.19 14.01
N ASN A 354 10.92 8.86 13.08
CA ASN A 354 11.09 7.72 12.19
C ASN A 354 11.45 8.10 10.74
N LYS A 355 12.15 9.22 10.54
CA LYS A 355 12.54 9.71 9.19
C LYS A 355 13.16 8.64 8.29
N ARG A 356 14.04 7.81 8.87
CA ARG A 356 14.76 6.74 8.17
C ARG A 356 13.96 5.46 7.98
N TYR A 357 12.67 5.45 8.33
CA TYR A 357 11.87 4.23 8.37
C TYR A 357 11.96 3.38 7.10
N ALA A 358 11.84 3.98 5.91
CA ALA A 358 11.90 3.25 4.64
C ALA A 358 13.28 2.58 4.45
N TYR A 359 14.36 3.34 4.65
CA TYR A 359 15.73 2.82 4.56
C TYR A 359 15.99 1.71 5.59
N ASP A 360 15.61 1.93 6.86
CA ASP A 360 15.84 0.95 7.91
C ASP A 360 14.98 -0.32 7.68
N ARG A 361 13.74 -0.19 7.20
CA ARG A 361 12.90 -1.31 6.76
C ARG A 361 13.60 -2.09 5.65
N ASP A 362 14.14 -1.41 4.65
CA ASP A 362 14.71 -2.06 3.49
C ASP A 362 16.02 -2.79 3.83
N ASP A 363 16.90 -2.12 4.58
CA ASP A 363 18.20 -2.66 4.99
C ASP A 363 18.08 -3.82 5.98
N TYR A 364 17.21 -3.70 6.98
CA TYR A 364 17.16 -4.67 8.09
C TYR A 364 16.06 -5.72 7.94
N VAL A 365 15.07 -5.53 7.05
CA VAL A 365 13.94 -6.44 6.91
C VAL A 365 13.76 -6.91 5.47
N MET A 366 13.51 -6.00 4.53
CA MET A 366 13.12 -6.41 3.16
C MET A 366 14.25 -7.11 2.42
N LYS A 367 15.50 -6.60 2.48
CA LYS A 367 16.65 -7.24 1.85
C LYS A 367 16.91 -8.66 2.40
N PRO A 368 17.04 -8.87 3.72
CA PRO A 368 17.15 -10.22 4.29
C PRO A 368 15.98 -11.15 3.94
N ALA A 369 14.74 -10.63 3.96
CA ALA A 369 13.55 -11.42 3.62
C ALA A 369 13.55 -11.86 2.15
N VAL A 370 13.95 -10.98 1.23
CA VAL A 370 14.12 -11.32 -0.19
C VAL A 370 15.21 -12.37 -0.39
N GLU A 371 16.36 -12.23 0.27
CA GLU A 371 17.42 -13.24 0.19
C GLU A 371 16.96 -14.61 0.72
N LEU A 372 16.21 -14.63 1.82
CA LEU A 372 15.68 -15.86 2.41
C LEU A 372 14.68 -16.55 1.48
N VAL A 373 13.71 -15.81 0.93
CA VAL A 373 12.70 -16.40 0.04
C VAL A 373 13.29 -16.91 -1.28
N LEU A 374 14.34 -16.25 -1.80
CA LEU A 374 15.07 -16.73 -2.97
C LEU A 374 15.86 -18.02 -2.66
N LYS A 375 16.39 -18.18 -1.44
CA LYS A 375 17.00 -19.45 -1.00
C LYS A 375 15.97 -20.57 -0.91
N TYR A 376 14.78 -20.30 -0.38
CA TYR A 376 13.67 -21.27 -0.40
C TYR A 376 13.32 -21.69 -1.83
N ARG A 377 13.19 -20.71 -2.73
CA ARG A 377 12.91 -20.99 -4.14
C ARG A 377 14.02 -21.82 -4.83
N CYS A 378 15.28 -21.53 -4.51
CA CYS A 378 16.41 -22.31 -5.02
C CYS A 378 16.37 -23.77 -4.54
N LEU A 379 16.06 -24.01 -3.26
CA LEU A 379 15.91 -25.36 -2.71
C LEU A 379 14.77 -26.14 -3.38
N GLU A 380 13.62 -25.49 -3.60
CA GLU A 380 12.50 -26.11 -4.33
C GLU A 380 12.88 -26.55 -5.74
N TYR A 381 13.72 -25.76 -6.42
CA TYR A 381 14.22 -26.09 -7.75
C TYR A 381 15.16 -27.31 -7.72
N ILE A 382 16.11 -27.33 -6.76
CA ILE A 382 17.08 -28.43 -6.60
C ILE A 382 16.40 -29.76 -6.24
N LEU A 383 15.42 -29.73 -5.33
CA LEU A 383 14.74 -30.93 -4.86
C LEU A 383 13.77 -31.51 -5.91
N GLY A 384 13.43 -30.74 -6.94
CA GLY A 384 12.50 -31.10 -8.01
C GLY A 384 11.04 -30.84 -7.63
N GLU A 385 10.25 -30.36 -8.59
CA GLU A 385 8.87 -29.93 -8.32
C GLU A 385 7.94 -31.07 -7.85
N SER A 386 8.31 -32.34 -8.07
CA SER A 386 7.51 -33.54 -7.79
C SER A 386 7.78 -34.23 -6.44
N THR A 387 8.89 -33.94 -5.76
CA THR A 387 9.28 -34.62 -4.50
C THR A 387 8.70 -33.95 -3.25
N MET A 388 8.34 -32.66 -3.33
CA MET A 388 7.55 -31.99 -2.29
C MET A 388 6.05 -32.27 -2.48
N LYS A 389 5.65 -33.54 -2.37
CA LYS A 389 4.28 -33.91 -2.06
C LYS A 389 4.16 -34.04 -0.55
N THR A 390 3.81 -32.96 0.13
CA THR A 390 3.24 -32.99 1.48
C THR A 390 2.73 -31.59 1.79
N GLU A 391 1.68 -31.52 2.61
CA GLU A 391 0.93 -30.36 3.11
C GLU A 391 1.65 -28.99 3.02
N LYS A 392 0.94 -27.93 2.61
CA LYS A 392 1.47 -26.55 2.67
C LYS A 392 1.92 -26.28 4.11
N GLU A 393 3.22 -26.31 4.38
CA GLU A 393 3.79 -25.98 5.68
C GLU A 393 3.82 -24.46 5.84
N CYS A 394 2.88 -23.93 6.63
CA CYS A 394 2.95 -22.57 7.13
C CYS A 394 3.75 -22.58 8.43
N ILE A 395 4.89 -21.90 8.46
CA ILE A 395 5.71 -21.77 9.66
C ILE A 395 5.45 -20.40 10.29
N VAL A 396 5.11 -20.39 11.57
CA VAL A 396 4.87 -19.16 12.34
C VAL A 396 5.95 -19.05 13.42
N ARG A 397 6.64 -17.91 13.49
CA ARG A 397 7.66 -17.65 14.52
C ARG A 397 7.50 -16.27 15.14
N LYS A 398 7.57 -16.22 16.46
CA LYS A 398 7.76 -14.98 17.22
C LYS A 398 9.25 -14.71 17.34
N LEU A 399 9.70 -13.53 16.90
CA LEU A 399 11.11 -13.11 16.98
C LEU A 399 11.43 -12.36 18.28
#